data_AF-A0ABD6AX48-F1
#
_entry.id   AF-A0ABD6AX48-F1
#
_cell.length_a   1.000
_cell.length_b   1.000
_cell.length_c   1.000
_cell.angle_alpha   90.00
_cell.angle_beta   90.00
_cell.angle_gamma   90.00
#
_symmetry.space_group_name_H-M   'P 1'
#
loop_
_entity.id
_entity.type
_entity.pdbx_description
1 polymer ?
#
loop_
_entity_poly.entity_id
_entity_poly.type
_entity_poly.pdbx_seq_one_letter_code
_entity_poly.pdbx_strand_id
1 'polypeptide(L)'
;MYTLYALWTAPSDDDVDAFEQHYTETHAPLAASVPNLNKLVTTRATEGLEGGDPAYYRVAEMEFDSLEELHEAEESEEWTKVREDAGELIEEFGVSLEVAIGEKQVTEGDS
;
A
#
# COMPACT_ATOMS: atom_id res chain seq x y z
N MET A 1 -16.60 7.63 1.99
CA MET A 1 -15.21 7.25 2.27
C MET A 1 -14.78 6.22 1.25
N TYR A 2 -13.67 6.51 0.58
CA TYR A 2 -13.06 5.62 -0.40
C TYR A 2 -11.72 5.11 0.16
N THR A 3 -11.35 3.91 -0.24
CA THR A 3 -10.06 3.31 0.08
C THR A 3 -9.37 2.91 -1.20
N LEU A 4 -8.11 3.32 -1.34
CA LEU A 4 -7.18 2.76 -2.30
C LEU A 4 -6.42 1.62 -1.63
N TYR A 5 -6.38 0.47 -2.30
CA TYR A 5 -5.58 -0.69 -1.94
C TYR A 5 -4.41 -0.81 -2.90
N ALA A 6 -3.20 -0.92 -2.36
CA ALA A 6 -1.97 -1.21 -3.08
C ALA A 6 -1.45 -2.59 -2.64
N LEU A 7 -1.47 -3.56 -3.55
CA LEU A 7 -1.14 -4.96 -3.31
C LEU A 7 0.20 -5.28 -3.96
N TRP A 8 1.16 -5.73 -3.14
CA TRP A 8 2.52 -6.04 -3.57
C TRP A 8 2.76 -7.55 -3.52
N THR A 9 3.46 -8.09 -4.52
CA THR A 9 4.00 -9.45 -4.46
C THR A 9 5.25 -9.51 -3.57
N ALA A 10 5.67 -10.72 -3.20
CA ALA A 10 6.88 -10.89 -2.41
C ALA A 10 8.14 -10.58 -3.25
N PRO A 11 9.17 -9.95 -2.65
CA PRO A 11 10.50 -9.92 -3.24
C PRO A 11 11.15 -11.31 -3.20
N SER A 12 12.34 -11.46 -3.77
CA SER A 12 13.14 -12.67 -3.58
C SER A 12 13.54 -12.86 -2.11
N ASP A 13 13.80 -14.10 -1.68
CA ASP A 13 14.18 -14.40 -0.28
C ASP A 13 15.43 -13.63 0.17
N ASP A 14 16.39 -13.41 -0.73
CA ASP A 14 17.63 -12.69 -0.45
C ASP A 14 17.40 -11.18 -0.28
N ASP A 15 16.28 -10.65 -0.78
CA ASP A 15 15.96 -9.22 -0.82
C ASP A 15 14.92 -8.79 0.23
N VAL A 16 14.34 -9.74 0.98
CA VAL A 16 13.26 -9.47 1.94
C VAL A 16 13.62 -8.35 2.92
N ASP A 17 14.80 -8.44 3.54
CA ASP A 17 15.20 -7.46 4.56
C ASP A 17 15.41 -6.06 3.96
N ALA A 18 15.97 -5.98 2.75
CA ALA A 18 16.20 -4.71 2.06
C ALA A 18 14.89 -4.08 1.58
N PHE A 19 14.00 -4.86 0.97
CA PHE A 19 12.66 -4.40 0.58
C PHE A 19 11.87 -3.89 1.78
N GLU A 20 11.87 -4.65 2.88
CA GLU A 20 11.11 -4.29 4.07
C GLU A 20 11.65 -3.03 4.75
N GLN A 21 12.98 -2.85 4.78
CA GLN A 21 13.60 -1.63 5.25
C GLN A 21 13.18 -0.43 4.39
N HIS A 22 13.35 -0.51 3.07
CA HIS A 22 12.96 0.58 2.16
C HIS A 22 11.46 0.88 2.26
N TYR A 23 10.62 -0.15 2.28
CA TYR A 23 9.18 0.01 2.37
C TYR A 23 8.76 0.72 3.65
N THR A 24 9.34 0.35 4.79
CA THR A 24 8.92 0.90 6.10
C THR A 24 9.56 2.23 6.44
N GLU A 25 10.82 2.46 6.03
CA GLU A 25 11.56 3.68 6.36
C GLU A 25 11.41 4.78 5.30
N THR A 26 11.05 4.44 4.05
CA THR A 26 10.92 5.39 2.94
C THR A 26 9.53 5.40 2.34
N HIS A 27 9.07 4.28 1.78
CA HIS A 27 7.83 4.23 0.99
C HIS A 27 6.59 4.59 1.82
N ALA A 28 6.40 3.93 2.96
CA ALA A 28 5.25 4.15 3.83
C ALA A 28 5.20 5.59 4.41
N PRO A 29 6.32 6.20 4.85
CA PRO A 29 6.34 7.62 5.21
C PRO A 29 6.00 8.58 4.06
N LEU A 30 6.44 8.29 2.83
CA LEU A 30 6.04 9.08 1.64
C LEU A 30 4.53 8.97 1.43
N ALA A 31 3.98 7.75 1.46
CA ALA A 31 2.54 7.51 1.32
C ALA A 31 1.74 8.18 2.43
N ALA A 32 2.23 8.17 3.67
CA ALA A 32 1.58 8.82 4.81
C ALA A 32 1.57 10.36 4.71
N SER A 33 2.41 10.93 3.85
CA SER A 33 2.51 12.39 3.65
C SER A 33 1.56 12.90 2.56
N VAL A 34 0.87 12.02 1.84
CA VAL A 34 -0.08 12.38 0.79
C VAL A 34 -1.20 13.26 1.36
N PRO A 35 -1.57 14.38 0.70
CA PRO A 35 -2.65 15.24 1.16
C PRO A 35 -4.00 14.53 1.14
N ASN A 36 -4.94 15.02 1.95
CA ASN A 36 -6.32 14.49 2.09
C ASN A 36 -6.41 13.04 2.60
N LEU A 37 -5.27 12.42 2.93
CA LEU A 37 -5.22 11.09 3.51
C LEU A 37 -5.69 11.12 4.96
N ASN A 38 -6.79 10.44 5.23
CA ASN A 38 -7.30 10.28 6.59
C ASN A 38 -6.49 9.26 7.39
N LYS A 39 -6.10 8.17 6.72
CA LYS A 39 -5.45 7.03 7.37
C LYS A 39 -4.67 6.20 6.36
N LEU A 40 -3.46 5.81 6.75
CA LEU A 40 -2.68 4.74 6.12
C LEU A 40 -2.67 3.53 7.06
N VAL A 41 -3.03 2.36 6.54
CA VAL A 41 -2.78 1.08 7.18
C VAL A 41 -1.89 0.27 6.27
N THR A 42 -0.83 -0.33 6.81
CA THR A 42 0.01 -1.27 6.06
C THR A 42 0.02 -2.61 6.75
N THR A 43 -0.04 -3.67 5.94
CA THR A 43 -0.10 -5.06 6.41
C THR A 43 0.93 -5.87 5.64
N ARG A 44 1.81 -6.58 6.35
CA ARG A 44 2.61 -7.66 5.79
C ARG A 44 1.86 -8.96 6.01
N ALA A 45 1.49 -9.63 4.93
CA ALA A 45 0.89 -10.94 5.03
C ALA A 45 1.96 -11.99 5.35
N THR A 46 1.66 -12.86 6.30
CA THR A 46 2.55 -13.96 6.71
C THR A 46 2.08 -15.32 6.23
N GLU A 47 0.77 -15.48 6.04
CA GLU A 47 0.14 -16.74 5.62
C GLU A 47 -1.24 -16.49 4.98
N GLY A 48 -1.67 -17.43 4.14
CA GLY A 48 -3.04 -17.58 3.69
C GLY A 48 -3.83 -18.54 4.59
N LEU A 49 -5.12 -18.73 4.27
CA LEU A 49 -5.96 -19.68 4.99
C LEU A 49 -5.42 -21.12 4.89
N GLU A 50 -5.67 -21.92 5.93
CA GLU A 50 -5.28 -23.33 6.01
C GLU A 50 -3.77 -23.55 5.83
N GLY A 51 -2.94 -22.55 6.16
CA GLY A 51 -1.49 -22.61 6.06
C GLY A 51 -0.95 -22.49 4.63
N GLY A 52 -1.76 -22.01 3.69
CA GLY A 52 -1.33 -21.72 2.33
C GLY A 52 -0.46 -20.46 2.22
N ASP A 53 0.10 -20.24 1.04
CA ASP A 53 0.83 -19.00 0.75
C ASP A 53 -0.11 -17.79 0.72
N PRO A 54 0.33 -16.62 1.18
CA PRO A 54 -0.49 -15.41 1.13
C PRO A 54 -0.73 -14.97 -0.32
N ALA A 55 -1.94 -14.49 -0.62
CA ALA A 55 -2.30 -14.03 -1.98
C ALA A 55 -1.53 -12.77 -2.42
N TYR A 56 -1.06 -11.99 -1.45
CA TYR A 56 -0.27 -10.78 -1.60
C TYR A 56 0.70 -10.74 -0.42
N TYR A 57 1.89 -10.20 -0.63
CA TYR A 57 2.92 -10.10 0.41
C TYR A 57 2.73 -8.88 1.30
N ARG A 58 2.44 -7.73 0.69
CA ARG A 58 2.23 -6.45 1.38
C ARG A 58 0.99 -5.76 0.84
N VAL A 59 0.26 -5.11 1.73
CA VAL A 59 -0.92 -4.30 1.42
C VAL A 59 -0.75 -2.91 2.05
N ALA A 60 -1.06 -1.86 1.30
CA ALA A 60 -1.35 -0.55 1.86
C ALA A 60 -2.81 -0.18 1.60
N GLU A 61 -3.48 0.31 2.63
CA GLU A 61 -4.84 0.85 2.58
C GLU A 61 -4.75 2.35 2.85
N MET A 62 -5.14 3.15 1.86
CA MET A 62 -5.14 4.61 1.94
C MET A 62 -6.59 5.11 1.93
N GLU A 63 -7.03 5.68 3.05
CA GLU A 63 -8.42 6.11 3.25
C GLU A 63 -8.60 7.61 2.99
N PHE A 64 -9.61 7.96 2.20
CA PHE A 64 -9.98 9.32 1.83
C PHE A 64 -11.48 9.56 2.07
N ASP A 65 -11.88 10.79 2.38
CA ASP A 65 -13.28 11.12 2.67
C ASP A 65 -14.20 10.89 1.46
N SER A 66 -13.71 11.21 0.26
CA SER A 66 -14.42 11.05 -1.00
C SER A 66 -13.49 10.60 -2.14
N LEU A 67 -14.06 10.21 -3.27
CA LEU A 67 -13.29 9.92 -4.49
C LEU A 67 -12.65 11.19 -5.09
N GLU A 68 -13.30 12.35 -4.92
CA GLU A 68 -12.79 13.65 -5.37
C GLU A 68 -11.51 14.02 -4.62
N GLU A 69 -11.51 13.90 -3.28
CA GLU A 69 -10.36 14.15 -2.42
C GLU A 69 -9.16 13.24 -2.75
N LEU A 70 -9.43 11.99 -3.13
CA LEU A 70 -8.41 11.05 -3.62
C LEU A 70 -7.81 11.56 -4.95
N HIS A 71 -8.64 11.91 -5.93
CA HIS A 71 -8.14 12.39 -7.22
C HIS A 71 -7.37 13.71 -7.09
N GLU A 72 -7.78 14.62 -6.21
CA GLU A 72 -7.00 15.82 -5.88
C GLU A 72 -5.64 15.45 -5.28
N ALA A 73 -5.59 14.44 -4.41
CA ALA A 73 -4.34 13.94 -3.86
C ALA A 73 -3.42 13.36 -4.95
N GLU A 74 -3.96 12.72 -5.99
CA GLU A 74 -3.18 12.16 -7.11
C GLU A 74 -2.44 13.20 -7.96
N GLU A 75 -2.86 14.47 -7.89
CA GLU A 75 -2.23 15.60 -8.58
C GLU A 75 -1.09 16.25 -7.77
N SER A 76 -0.86 15.80 -6.54
CA SER A 76 0.14 16.38 -5.64
C SER A 76 1.59 15.97 -5.94
N GLU A 77 2.55 16.78 -5.45
CA GLU A 77 3.97 16.44 -5.49
C GLU A 77 4.28 15.22 -4.60
N GLU A 78 3.60 15.09 -3.47
CA GLU A 78 3.71 13.95 -2.56
C GLU A 78 3.30 12.66 -3.25
N TRP A 79 2.19 12.66 -3.99
CA TRP A 79 1.77 11.49 -4.76
C TRP A 79 2.77 11.12 -5.86
N THR A 80 3.34 12.13 -6.51
CA THR A 80 4.38 11.90 -7.52
C THR A 80 5.58 11.17 -6.91
N LYS A 81 6.04 11.58 -5.73
CA LYS A 81 7.13 10.91 -5.00
C LYS A 81 6.78 9.46 -4.64
N VAL A 82 5.54 9.20 -4.23
CA VAL A 82 5.07 7.82 -3.94
C VAL A 82 5.11 6.96 -5.19
N ARG A 83 4.65 7.47 -6.35
CA ARG A 83 4.69 6.74 -7.62
C ARG A 83 6.13 6.48 -8.09
N GLU A 84 7.02 7.46 -7.94
CA GLU A 84 8.43 7.32 -8.30
C GLU A 84 9.12 6.26 -7.43
N ASP A 85 8.99 6.37 -6.11
CA ASP A 85 9.55 5.40 -5.15
C ASP A 85 8.96 3.98 -5.33
N ALA A 86 7.66 3.88 -5.64
CA ALA A 86 7.06 2.60 -6.00
C ALA A 86 7.70 1.97 -7.25
N GLY A 87 8.04 2.79 -8.25
CA GLY A 87 8.75 2.36 -9.44
C GLY A 87 10.15 1.84 -9.13
N GLU A 88 10.87 2.50 -8.23
CA GLU A 88 12.19 2.06 -7.75
C GLU A 88 12.10 0.71 -7.03
N LEU A 89 11.13 0.53 -6.12
CA LEU A 89 10.89 -0.76 -5.46
C LEU A 89 10.63 -1.90 -6.46
N ILE A 90 9.81 -1.64 -7.49
CA ILE A 90 9.50 -2.63 -8.54
C ILE A 90 10.76 -3.00 -9.33
N GLU A 91 11.56 -2.00 -9.72
CA GLU A 91 12.78 -2.22 -10.50
C GLU A 91 13.86 -2.95 -9.69
N GLU A 92 14.08 -2.53 -8.44
CA GLU A 92 15.15 -3.06 -7.59
C GLU A 92 14.84 -4.46 -7.08
N PHE A 93 13.61 -4.71 -6.62
CA PHE A 93 13.25 -5.94 -5.93
C PHE A 93 12.43 -6.94 -6.77
N GLY A 94 12.10 -6.57 -8.02
CA GLY A 94 11.35 -7.42 -8.94
C GLY A 94 9.91 -7.72 -8.50
N VAL A 95 9.38 -6.94 -7.56
CA VAL A 95 7.99 -7.05 -7.09
C VAL A 95 7.03 -6.43 -8.11
N SER A 96 5.77 -6.83 -8.09
CA SER A 96 4.70 -6.15 -8.83
C SER A 96 3.72 -5.46 -7.88
N LEU A 97 3.10 -4.38 -8.36
CA LEU A 97 2.10 -3.60 -7.66
C LEU A 97 0.77 -3.62 -8.42
N GLU A 98 -0.30 -4.06 -7.77
CA GLU A 98 -1.67 -3.93 -8.24
C GLU A 98 -2.44 -2.92 -7.38
N VAL A 99 -3.28 -2.10 -8.01
CA VAL A 99 -4.02 -1.04 -7.33
C VAL A 99 -5.53 -1.19 -7.56
N ALA A 100 -6.31 -1.04 -6.51
CA ALA A 100 -7.77 -0.97 -6.57
C ALA A 100 -8.30 0.20 -5.74
N ILE A 101 -9.40 0.83 -6.19
CA ILE A 101 -10.09 1.89 -5.45
C ILE A 101 -11.54 1.45 -5.25
N GLY A 102 -12.07 1.61 -4.05
CA GLY A 102 -13.44 1.20 -3.74
C GLY A 102 -14.07 1.98 -2.60
N GLU A 103 -15.39 1.88 -2.48
CA GLU A 103 -16.15 2.43 -1.37
C GLU A 103 -15.90 1.62 -0.10
N LYS A 104 -15.53 2.29 0.99
CA LYS A 104 -15.31 1.64 2.28
C LYS A 104 -16.63 1.41 3.00
N GLN A 105 -16.92 0.16 3.32
CA GLN A 105 -18.05 -0.25 4.17
C GLN A 105 -17.51 -0.96 5.40
N VAL A 106 -17.87 -0.50 6.59
CA VAL A 106 -17.42 -1.09 7.86
C VAL A 106 -18.59 -1.82 8.49
N THR A 107 -18.41 -3.11 8.77
CA THR A 107 -19.30 -3.89 9.65
C THR A 107 -18.48 -4.28 10.87
N GLU A 108 -18.87 -3.82 12.04
CA GLU A 108 -18.20 -4.17 13.29
C GLU A 108 -18.57 -5.62 13.68
N GLY A 109 -17.57 -6.41 14.08
CA GLY A 109 -17.80 -7.72 14.69
C GLY A 109 -18.18 -7.60 16.15
N ASP A 110 -18.86 -8.60 16.69
CA ASP A 110 -19.02 -8.75 18.15
C ASP A 110 -17.62 -8.91 18.76
N SER A 111 -17.29 -8.04 19.72
CA SER A 111 -15.98 -7.97 20.38
C SER A 111 -15.81 -9.01 21.49
#